data_AF-K1RWI5-F1
#
_entry.id   AF-K1RWI5-F1
#
_cell.length_a   1.000
_cell.length_b   1.000
_cell.length_c   1.000
_cell.angle_alpha   90.00
_cell.angle_beta   90.00
_cell.angle_gamma   90.00
#
_symmetry.space_group_name_H-M   'P 1'
#
loop_
_entity.id
_entity.type
_entity.pdbx_description
1 polymer ?
#
loop_
_entity_poly.entity_id
_entity_poly.type
_entity_poly.pdbx_seq_one_letter_code
_entity_poly.pdbx_strand_id
1 'polypeptide(L)'
;MGKIVVGRWDCSYCGTKGIRGSERECPNCGRPRGEDVKFYVDDPKDYVPEDEATKISKEPDWMCEFCGSYNSAKLTKCMSCGAERGKSKDYFQVQEANREKESGKAETTENEFEQNHEKEEKYQHFESQQEDYSQHDFSSYNLANIF
;
A
#
# COMPACT_ATOMS: atom_id res chain seq x y z
N MET A 1 -4.25 38.18 -0.73
CA MET A 1 -4.42 36.77 -0.33
C MET A 1 -4.07 35.90 -1.53
N GLY A 2 -3.34 34.79 -1.36
CA GLY A 2 -3.00 33.89 -2.47
C GLY A 2 -4.19 33.04 -2.88
N LYS A 3 -4.39 32.82 -4.19
CA LYS A 3 -5.45 31.95 -4.73
C LYS A 3 -5.13 30.48 -4.40
N ILE A 4 -6.13 29.73 -3.94
CA ILE A 4 -6.00 28.29 -3.68
C ILE A 4 -6.15 27.53 -5.00
N VAL A 5 -5.24 26.60 -5.27
CA VAL A 5 -5.26 25.75 -6.46
C VAL A 5 -6.05 24.48 -6.17
N VAL A 6 -6.84 24.02 -7.14
CA VAL A 6 -7.59 22.76 -7.04
C VAL A 6 -6.61 21.59 -7.15
N GLY A 7 -6.45 20.84 -6.07
CA GLY A 7 -5.80 19.52 -6.12
C GLY A 7 -6.73 18.49 -6.76
N ARG A 8 -6.16 17.50 -7.46
CA ARG A 8 -6.87 16.40 -8.09
C ARG A 8 -6.28 15.06 -7.73
N TRP A 9 -7.07 14.01 -7.84
CA TRP A 9 -6.64 12.64 -7.56
C TRP A 9 -7.29 11.65 -8.53
N ASP A 10 -6.68 10.47 -8.63
CA ASP A 10 -7.16 9.37 -9.45
C ASP A 10 -7.61 8.20 -8.57
N CYS A 11 -8.73 7.59 -8.93
CA CYS A 11 -9.25 6.41 -8.25
C CYS A 11 -8.45 5.17 -8.66
N SER A 12 -7.66 4.62 -7.73
CA SER A 12 -6.88 3.38 -7.96
C SER A 12 -7.75 2.15 -8.23
N TYR A 13 -9.03 2.18 -7.85
CA TYR A 13 -9.94 1.05 -8.03
C TYR A 13 -10.57 0.97 -9.42
N CYS A 14 -11.20 2.05 -9.88
CA CYS A 14 -11.91 2.06 -11.18
C CYS A 14 -11.19 2.85 -12.27
N GLY A 15 -10.05 3.47 -11.97
CA GLY A 15 -9.26 4.24 -12.92
C GLY A 15 -9.83 5.61 -13.29
N THR A 16 -10.89 6.09 -12.61
CA THR A 16 -11.42 7.44 -12.85
C THR A 16 -10.38 8.48 -12.45
N LYS A 17 -10.06 9.38 -13.36
CA LYS A 17 -8.99 10.38 -13.19
C LYS A 17 -9.53 11.78 -12.97
N GLY A 18 -8.69 12.67 -12.44
CA GLY A 18 -8.95 14.10 -12.36
C GLY A 18 -10.04 14.48 -11.37
N ILE A 19 -10.34 13.60 -10.41
CA ILE A 19 -11.36 13.81 -9.38
C ILE A 19 -10.90 14.99 -8.52
N ARG A 20 -11.78 15.97 -8.28
CA ARG A 20 -11.44 17.12 -7.43
C ARG A 20 -11.07 16.66 -6.03
N GLY A 21 -10.05 17.26 -5.44
CA GLY A 21 -9.56 16.92 -4.10
C GLY A 21 -10.57 17.17 -2.98
N SER A 22 -11.57 18.02 -3.22
CA SER A 22 -12.75 18.20 -2.36
C SER A 22 -13.64 16.97 -2.32
N GLU A 23 -13.67 16.17 -3.39
CA GLU A 23 -14.44 14.93 -3.44
C GLU A 23 -13.70 13.84 -2.70
N ARG A 24 -14.36 13.27 -1.68
CA ARG A 24 -13.81 12.23 -0.81
C ARG A 24 -14.11 10.83 -1.33
N GLU A 25 -15.07 10.72 -2.23
CA GLU A 25 -15.51 9.48 -2.86
C GLU A 25 -15.36 9.63 -4.37
N CYS A 26 -15.07 8.52 -5.04
CA CYS A 26 -15.03 8.50 -6.49
C CYS A 26 -16.45 8.72 -7.04
N PRO A 27 -16.69 9.74 -7.88
CA PRO A 27 -18.03 10.00 -8.41
C PRO A 27 -18.52 8.91 -9.37
N ASN A 28 -17.62 8.06 -9.87
CA ASN A 28 -17.96 6.97 -10.78
C ASN A 28 -18.29 5.65 -10.04
N CYS A 29 -17.51 5.27 -9.03
CA CYS A 29 -17.67 3.97 -8.36
C CYS A 29 -18.06 4.05 -6.87
N GLY A 30 -18.17 5.26 -6.31
CA GLY A 30 -18.52 5.50 -4.90
C GLY A 30 -17.43 5.11 -3.88
N ARG A 31 -16.30 4.54 -4.32
CA ARG A 31 -15.25 4.13 -3.39
C ARG A 31 -14.59 5.37 -2.76
N PRO A 32 -14.41 5.40 -1.43
CA PRO A 32 -13.68 6.48 -0.77
C PRO A 32 -12.23 6.51 -1.26
N ARG A 33 -11.65 7.70 -1.21
CA ARG A 33 -10.23 7.95 -1.40
C ARG A 33 -9.41 7.16 -0.38
N GLY A 34 -8.42 6.39 -0.84
CA GLY A 34 -7.58 5.51 -0.01
C GLY A 34 -6.29 6.16 0.53
N GLU A 35 -5.54 5.40 1.34
CA GLU A 35 -4.23 5.79 1.93
C GLU A 35 -3.15 6.04 0.86
N ASP A 36 -3.28 5.39 -0.29
CA ASP A 36 -2.36 5.44 -1.44
C ASP A 36 -2.61 6.65 -2.36
N VAL A 37 -3.62 7.47 -2.08
CA VAL A 37 -3.98 8.58 -2.96
C VAL A 37 -2.83 9.57 -3.12
N LYS A 38 -2.56 9.99 -4.36
CA LYS A 38 -1.60 11.05 -4.69
C LYS A 38 -2.34 12.23 -5.28
N PHE A 39 -2.19 13.39 -4.66
CA PHE A 39 -2.71 14.63 -5.24
C PHE A 39 -1.76 15.23 -6.27
N TYR A 40 -2.33 15.76 -7.33
CA TYR A 40 -1.62 16.54 -8.33
C TYR A 40 -2.42 17.80 -8.68
N VAL A 41 -1.77 18.70 -9.40
CA VAL A 41 -2.36 19.93 -9.92
C VAL A 41 -2.37 19.80 -11.43
N ASP A 42 -3.50 20.09 -12.06
CA ASP A 42 -3.60 20.09 -13.52
C ASP A 42 -2.78 21.22 -14.17
N ASP A 43 -2.45 21.01 -15.43
CA ASP A 43 -1.92 22.04 -16.33
C ASP A 43 -2.87 22.18 -17.55
N PRO A 44 -3.58 23.31 -17.71
CA PRO A 44 -3.51 24.54 -16.92
C PRO A 44 -4.09 24.39 -15.49
N LYS A 45 -3.62 25.24 -14.58
CA LYS A 45 -4.06 25.22 -13.18
C LYS A 45 -5.48 25.75 -13.03
N ASP A 46 -6.30 25.00 -12.30
CA ASP A 46 -7.61 25.45 -11.84
C ASP A 46 -7.53 26.06 -10.43
N TYR A 47 -8.31 27.12 -10.22
CA TYR A 47 -8.36 27.83 -8.94
C TYR A 47 -9.71 27.64 -8.26
N VAL A 48 -9.68 27.52 -6.94
CA VAL A 48 -10.87 27.51 -6.11
C VAL A 48 -11.48 28.92 -6.09
N PRO A 49 -12.81 29.05 -6.26
CA PRO A 49 -13.53 30.32 -6.08
C PRO A 49 -13.25 30.96 -4.71
N GLU A 50 -13.27 32.30 -4.65
CA GLU A 50 -12.85 33.02 -3.43
C GLU A 50 -13.76 32.73 -2.22
N ASP A 51 -15.06 32.58 -2.45
CA ASP A 51 -16.05 32.24 -1.43
C ASP A 51 -15.86 30.83 -0.86
N GLU A 52 -15.42 29.87 -1.68
CA GLU A 52 -15.04 28.53 -1.23
C GLU A 52 -13.67 28.52 -0.54
N ALA A 53 -12.71 29.28 -1.06
CA ALA A 53 -11.34 29.31 -0.56
C ALA A 53 -11.26 29.77 0.91
N THR A 54 -12.17 30.63 1.36
CA THR A 54 -12.26 31.06 2.77
C THR A 54 -12.58 29.91 3.74
N LYS A 55 -13.25 28.86 3.27
CA LYS A 55 -13.69 27.71 4.10
C LYS A 55 -12.60 26.64 4.19
N ILE A 56 -11.73 26.56 3.20
CA ILE A 56 -10.66 25.55 3.10
C ILE A 56 -9.55 25.82 4.14
N SER A 57 -8.99 24.74 4.69
CA SER A 57 -7.82 24.81 5.57
C SER A 57 -6.54 24.92 4.73
N LYS A 58 -5.57 25.72 5.20
CA LYS A 58 -4.22 25.75 4.60
C LYS A 58 -3.31 24.66 5.12
N GLU A 59 -3.64 24.10 6.29
CA GLU A 59 -2.95 22.95 6.89
C GLU A 59 -3.38 21.64 6.21
N PRO A 60 -2.48 20.66 6.08
CA PRO A 60 -2.77 19.39 5.41
C PRO A 60 -3.85 18.59 6.13
N ASP A 61 -4.67 17.88 5.34
CA ASP A 61 -5.66 16.96 5.85
C ASP A 61 -4.99 15.80 6.61
N TRP A 62 -5.66 15.30 7.65
CA TRP A 62 -5.24 14.14 8.42
C TRP A 62 -6.03 12.90 8.05
N MET A 63 -5.37 11.75 8.03
CA MET A 63 -6.01 10.46 7.72
C MET A 63 -6.48 9.80 9.00
N CYS A 64 -7.76 9.46 9.08
CA CYS A 64 -8.30 8.74 10.22
C CYS A 64 -7.75 7.31 10.28
N GLU A 65 -7.04 6.97 11.35
CA GLU A 65 -6.46 5.64 11.55
C GLU A 65 -7.51 4.52 11.67
N PHE A 66 -8.76 4.86 11.98
CA PHE A 66 -9.83 3.88 12.17
C PHE A 66 -10.55 3.51 10.88
N CYS A 67 -10.76 4.47 9.96
CA CYS A 67 -11.55 4.24 8.75
C CYS A 67 -10.83 4.63 7.45
N GLY A 68 -9.61 5.16 7.52
CA GLY A 68 -8.81 5.56 6.37
C GLY A 68 -9.26 6.86 5.70
N SER A 69 -10.31 7.54 6.19
CA SER A 69 -10.78 8.78 5.56
C SER A 69 -9.92 9.98 5.91
N TYR A 70 -9.58 10.79 4.90
CA TYR A 70 -8.91 12.08 5.07
C TYR A 70 -9.86 13.18 5.52
N ASN A 71 -9.54 13.90 6.59
CA ASN A 71 -10.35 14.94 7.20
C ASN A 71 -9.57 16.26 7.26
N SER A 72 -10.29 17.39 7.20
CA SER A 72 -9.67 18.72 7.33
C SER A 72 -8.88 18.85 8.63
N ALA A 73 -7.73 19.52 8.56
CA ALA A 73 -6.93 19.87 9.73
C ALA A 73 -7.70 20.60 10.84
N LYS A 74 -8.78 21.32 10.49
CA LYS A 74 -9.65 22.03 11.44
C LYS A 74 -10.51 21.09 12.30
N LEU A 75 -10.64 19.83 11.92
CA LEU A 75 -11.49 18.85 12.59
C LEU A 75 -10.70 18.05 13.62
N THR A 76 -11.28 17.89 14.81
CA THR A 76 -10.75 17.03 15.88
C THR A 76 -11.36 15.63 15.88
N LYS A 77 -12.47 15.43 15.16
CA LYS A 77 -13.15 14.15 14.98
C LYS A 77 -13.32 13.83 13.50
N CYS A 78 -13.30 12.55 13.18
CA CYS A 78 -13.55 12.06 11.84
C CYS A 78 -15.00 12.33 11.44
N MET A 79 -15.21 12.99 10.30
CA MET A 79 -16.56 13.24 9.78
C MET A 79 -17.26 11.95 9.31
N SER A 80 -16.50 10.92 8.93
CA SER A 80 -17.06 9.69 8.38
C SER A 80 -17.41 8.66 9.46
N CYS A 81 -16.61 8.54 10.52
CA CYS A 81 -16.83 7.52 11.57
C CYS A 81 -16.90 8.06 13.01
N GLY A 82 -16.68 9.36 13.23
CA GLY A 82 -16.74 9.98 14.56
C GLY A 82 -15.52 9.76 15.46
N ALA A 83 -14.53 8.97 15.04
CA ALA A 83 -13.33 8.72 15.83
C ALA A 83 -12.51 10.00 16.07
N GLU A 84 -11.91 10.11 17.25
CA GLU A 84 -11.03 11.23 17.60
C GLU A 84 -9.76 11.22 16.72
N ARG A 85 -9.25 12.42 16.38
CA ARG A 85 -8.02 12.58 15.59
C ARG A 85 -6.83 11.92 16.28
N GLY A 86 -6.68 12.09 17.59
CA GLY A 86 -5.57 11.51 18.35
C GLY A 86 -4.20 11.84 17.74
N LYS A 87 -3.41 10.80 17.44
CA LYS A 87 -2.09 10.89 16.79
C LYS A 87 -2.12 10.61 15.28
N SER A 88 -3.31 10.66 14.68
CA SER A 88 -3.50 10.43 13.25
C SER A 88 -2.54 11.27 12.41
N LYS A 89 -1.88 10.61 11.47
CA LYS A 89 -0.92 11.20 10.55
C LYS A 89 -1.59 12.18 9.60
N ASP A 90 -0.88 13.26 9.26
CA ASP A 90 -1.25 14.11 8.13
C ASP A 90 -0.90 13.45 6.79
N TYR A 91 -1.42 14.02 5.70
CA TYR A 91 -1.19 13.53 4.35
C TYR A 91 0.30 13.31 4.02
N PHE A 92 1.20 14.22 4.38
CA PHE A 92 2.62 14.10 4.03
C PHE A 92 3.29 12.99 4.83
N GLN A 93 2.95 12.85 6.11
CA GLN A 93 3.40 11.76 6.97
C GLN A 93 2.91 10.39 6.49
N VAL A 94 1.69 10.31 5.96
CA VAL A 94 1.16 9.08 5.34
C VAL A 94 1.98 8.74 4.09
N GLN A 95 2.23 9.71 3.21
CA GLN A 95 2.99 9.47 1.98
C GLN A 95 4.45 9.06 2.26
N GLU A 96 5.08 9.64 3.28
CA GLU A 96 6.42 9.23 3.72
C GLU A 96 6.43 7.78 4.21
N ALA A 97 5.52 7.43 5.11
CA ALA A 97 5.39 6.05 5.60
C ALA A 97 5.08 5.05 4.48
N ASN A 98 4.32 5.44 3.46
CA ASN A 98 4.07 4.60 2.30
C ASN A 98 5.32 4.36 1.45
N ARG A 99 6.14 5.39 1.23
CA ARG A 99 7.42 5.23 0.51
C ARG A 99 8.39 4.30 1.25
N GLU A 100 8.47 4.41 2.58
CA GLU A 100 9.32 3.53 3.39
C GLU A 100 8.85 2.05 3.34
N LYS A 101 7.53 1.82 3.33
CA LYS A 101 6.97 0.48 3.14
C LYS A 101 7.26 -0.08 1.75
N GLU A 102 7.23 0.77 0.71
CA GLU A 102 7.54 0.37 -0.67
C GLU A 102 9.02 -0.01 -0.82
N SER A 103 9.95 0.77 -0.26
CA SER A 103 11.39 0.45 -0.31
C SER A 103 11.73 -0.82 0.47
N GLY A 104 11.17 -0.98 1.68
CA GLY A 104 11.39 -2.19 2.49
C GLY A 104 10.84 -3.45 1.83
N LYS A 105 9.71 -3.35 1.10
CA LYS A 105 9.18 -4.48 0.32
C LYS A 105 10.12 -4.91 -0.80
N ALA A 106 10.70 -3.96 -1.55
CA ALA A 106 11.65 -4.29 -2.61
C ALA A 106 12.85 -5.07 -2.05
N GLU A 107 13.43 -4.60 -0.94
CA GLU A 107 14.56 -5.27 -0.27
C GLU A 107 14.19 -6.66 0.30
N THR A 108 12.98 -6.85 0.86
CA THR A 108 12.55 -8.19 1.32
C THR A 108 12.28 -9.15 0.18
N THR A 109 11.78 -8.68 -0.96
CA THR A 109 11.46 -9.54 -2.11
C THR A 109 12.75 -10.05 -2.77
N GLU A 110 13.78 -9.20 -2.84
CA GLU A 110 15.11 -9.57 -3.32
C GLU A 110 15.77 -10.60 -2.39
N ASN A 111 15.72 -10.38 -1.08
CA ASN A 111 16.24 -11.33 -0.09
C ASN A 111 15.49 -12.67 -0.08
N GLU A 112 14.16 -12.68 -0.23
CA GLU A 112 13.37 -13.92 -0.34
C GLU A 112 13.69 -14.68 -1.62
N PHE A 113 13.93 -13.99 -2.73
CA PHE A 113 14.33 -14.61 -4.00
C PHE A 113 15.72 -15.27 -3.90
N GLU A 114 16.71 -14.57 -3.33
CA GLU A 114 18.06 -15.10 -3.13
C GLU A 114 18.09 -16.31 -2.16
N GLN A 115 17.37 -16.24 -1.04
CA GLN A 115 17.30 -17.34 -0.08
C GLN A 115 16.60 -18.58 -0.62
N ASN A 116 15.63 -18.40 -1.53
CA ASN A 116 14.97 -19.54 -2.17
C ASN A 116 15.86 -20.18 -3.23
N HIS A 117 16.64 -19.39 -3.98
CA HIS A 117 17.62 -19.90 -4.93
C HIS A 117 18.74 -20.72 -4.25
N GLU A 118 19.31 -20.22 -3.13
CA GLU A 118 20.31 -20.98 -2.37
C GLU A 118 19.76 -22.29 -1.78
N LYS A 119 18.48 -22.32 -1.38
CA LYS A 119 17.83 -23.54 -0.88
C LYS A 119 17.61 -24.56 -2.00
N GLU A 120 17.21 -24.12 -3.19
CA GLU A 120 17.04 -24.98 -4.36
C GLU A 120 18.37 -25.60 -4.80
N GLU A 121 19.45 -24.82 -4.86
CA GLU A 121 20.79 -25.34 -5.17
C GLU A 121 21.28 -26.35 -4.13
N LYS A 122 21.03 -26.09 -2.84
CA LYS A 122 21.43 -27.00 -1.76
C LYS A 122 20.65 -28.33 -1.80
N TYR A 123 19.37 -28.31 -2.15
CA TYR A 123 18.56 -29.52 -2.30
C TYR A 123 19.04 -30.36 -3.49
N GLN A 124 19.30 -29.74 -4.63
CA GLN A 124 19.84 -30.41 -5.81
C GLN A 124 21.23 -31.01 -5.57
N HIS A 125 22.09 -30.31 -4.83
CA HIS A 125 23.40 -30.84 -4.43
C HIS A 125 23.28 -32.06 -3.50
N PHE A 126 22.34 -32.05 -2.55
CA PHE A 126 22.08 -33.17 -1.65
C PHE A 126 21.50 -34.40 -2.39
N GLU A 127 20.59 -34.18 -3.34
CA GLU A 127 19.97 -35.25 -4.14
C GLU A 127 21.00 -35.93 -5.04
N SER A 128 21.93 -35.17 -5.63
CA SER A 128 23.05 -35.71 -6.41
C SER A 128 24.03 -36.57 -5.60
N GLN A 129 24.11 -36.36 -4.28
CA GLN A 129 24.94 -37.18 -3.37
C GLN A 129 24.24 -38.47 -2.92
N GLN A 130 22.91 -38.53 -2.97
CA GLN A 130 22.15 -39.76 -2.66
C GLN A 130 22.14 -40.76 -3.82
N GLU A 131 22.25 -40.30 -5.07
CA GLU A 131 22.31 -41.19 -6.24
C GLU A 131 23.59 -42.05 -6.29
N ASP A 132 24.68 -41.62 -5.64
CA ASP A 132 25.92 -42.42 -5.49
C ASP A 132 25.83 -43.46 -4.36
N TYR A 133 24.84 -43.34 -3.46
CA TYR A 133 24.63 -44.26 -2.34
C TYR A 133 23.62 -45.38 -2.64
N SER A 134 23.08 -45.46 -3.86
CA SER A 134 22.09 -46.48 -4.26
C SER A 134 22.69 -47.74 -4.91
N GLN A 135 24.02 -47.93 -4.93
CA GLN A 135 24.64 -49.17 -5.43
C GLN A 135 25.06 -50.19 -4.36
N HIS A 136 24.89 -49.89 -3.07
CA HIS A 136 25.10 -50.91 -2.03
C HIS A 136 23.80 -51.64 -1.66
N ASP A 137 23.54 -52.65 -2.48
CA ASP A 137 23.20 -54.01 -2.07
C ASP A 137 22.15 -54.16 -0.96
N PHE A 138 20.87 -54.10 -1.34
CA PHE A 138 19.74 -54.54 -0.50
C PHE A 138 19.24 -55.93 -0.91
N SER A 139 20.14 -56.85 -1.28
CA SER A 139 19.78 -58.21 -1.72
C SER A 139 19.53 -59.22 -0.58
N SER A 140 19.60 -58.85 0.71
CA SER A 140 19.61 -59.86 1.78
C SER A 140 18.38 -59.94 2.69
N TYR A 141 17.34 -59.13 2.49
CA TYR A 141 16.15 -59.22 3.35
C TYR A 141 14.98 -59.88 2.62
N ASN A 142 14.93 -61.21 2.77
CA ASN A 142 13.73 -62.01 2.52
C ASN A 142 12.60 -61.51 3.44
N LEU A 143 11.66 -60.75 2.89
CA LEU A 143 10.38 -60.48 3.54
C LEU A 143 9.46 -61.68 3.32
N ALA A 144 9.56 -62.64 4.23
CA ALA A 144 8.53 -63.65 4.43
C ALA A 144 7.36 -63.02 5.22
N ASN A 145 6.18 -63.05 4.60
CA ASN A 145 4.82 -62.96 5.14
C ASN A 145 4.65 -62.56 6.62
N ILE A 146 3.95 -61.43 6.87
CA ILE A 146 3.01 -61.32 7.99
C ILE A 146 1.75 -60.57 7.49
N PHE A 147 0.61 -61.14 7.88
CA PHE A 147 -0.79 -60.90 7.50
C PHE A 147 -1.30 -59.47 7.66
#